data_AF-A0A1G5D242-F1
#
_entry.id   AF-A0A1G5D242-F1
#
_cell.length_a   1.000
_cell.length_b   1.000
_cell.length_c   1.000
_cell.angle_alpha   90.00
_cell.angle_beta   90.00
_cell.angle_gamma   90.00
#
_symmetry.space_group_name_H-M   'P 1'
#
loop_
_entity.id
_entity.type
_entity.pdbx_description
1 polymer ?
#
loop_
_entity_poly.entity_id
_entity_poly.type
_entity_poly.pdbx_seq_one_letter_code
_entity_poly.pdbx_strand_id
1 'polypeptide(L)'
;MENVRFRESEKTTIIPTFKKHYIMENRDEYLVALRPDIPSAKVNDTMSADEQFQNRTLRPVAKLQHDLLVEVFRNYIKKHKNVFYGLTAVKRIDYIENAVNRDQKFRNSLKGIIMGMFTITEYLFYISNSSALNKRMMNIVRERLISSIQVFERPTIDL
;
A
#
# COMPACT_ATOMS: atom_id res chain seq x y z
N MET A 1 42.14 -44.58 -42.70
CA MET A 1 42.73 -44.59 -41.34
C MET A 1 43.56 -43.33 -41.24
N GLU A 2 43.30 -42.33 -40.40
CA GLU A 2 42.41 -42.23 -39.26
C GLU A 2 42.27 -40.73 -38.95
N ASN A 3 41.03 -40.24 -38.89
CA ASN A 3 40.72 -38.90 -38.39
C ASN A 3 40.96 -38.89 -36.89
N VAL A 4 42.02 -38.24 -36.42
CA VAL A 4 42.20 -37.99 -34.98
C VAL A 4 42.10 -36.49 -34.74
N ARG A 5 40.88 -36.08 -34.41
CA ARG A 5 40.55 -34.79 -33.80
C ARG A 5 41.43 -34.60 -32.56
N PHE A 6 42.18 -33.50 -32.54
CA PHE A 6 42.73 -32.96 -31.32
C PHE A 6 41.57 -32.68 -30.34
N ARG A 7 41.59 -33.36 -29.19
CA ARG A 7 40.72 -33.03 -28.06
C ARG A 7 41.16 -31.67 -27.53
N GLU A 8 40.34 -30.65 -27.72
CA GLU A 8 40.46 -29.39 -26.99
C GLU A 8 40.33 -29.70 -25.50
N SER A 9 41.40 -29.41 -24.75
CA SER A 9 41.39 -29.38 -23.30
C SER A 9 40.48 -28.23 -22.86
N GLU A 10 39.32 -28.53 -22.29
CA GLU A 10 38.43 -27.56 -21.67
C GLU A 10 39.17 -26.83 -20.53
N LYS A 11 39.69 -25.64 -20.83
CA LYS A 11 40.16 -24.68 -19.83
C LYS A 11 38.94 -23.94 -19.30
N THR A 12 38.61 -24.24 -18.05
CA THR A 12 38.01 -23.37 -17.02
C THR A 12 37.31 -22.10 -17.54
N THR A 13 35.99 -22.08 -17.47
CA THR A 13 35.26 -20.85 -17.10
C THR A 13 34.30 -21.23 -15.98
N ILE A 14 34.78 -21.07 -14.74
CA ILE A 14 33.94 -21.06 -13.56
C ILE A 14 33.08 -19.81 -13.72
N ILE A 15 31.82 -19.99 -14.13
CA ILE A 15 30.85 -18.91 -14.19
C ILE A 15 30.65 -18.47 -12.73
N PRO A 16 31.00 -17.24 -12.32
CA PRO A 16 30.70 -16.81 -10.98
C PRO A 16 29.18 -16.73 -10.86
N THR A 17 28.60 -17.60 -10.04
CA THR A 17 27.22 -17.52 -9.58
C THR A 17 27.06 -16.24 -8.78
N PHE A 18 26.81 -15.12 -9.47
CA PHE A 18 26.32 -13.89 -8.84
C PHE A 18 24.87 -14.12 -8.40
N LYS A 19 24.67 -14.89 -7.34
CA LYS A 19 23.52 -14.69 -6.48
C LYS A 19 23.82 -13.42 -5.69
N LYS A 20 23.59 -12.26 -6.30
CA LYS A 20 23.61 -10.99 -5.58
C LYS A 20 22.48 -11.09 -4.56
N HIS A 21 22.83 -11.43 -3.32
CA HIS A 21 21.95 -11.24 -2.18
C HIS A 21 21.69 -9.74 -2.16
N TYR A 22 20.49 -9.33 -2.58
CA TYR A 22 20.13 -7.92 -2.59
C TYR A 22 19.86 -7.53 -1.14
N ILE A 23 20.95 -7.27 -0.42
CA ILE A 23 20.92 -6.71 0.92
C ILE A 23 20.45 -5.27 0.76
N MET A 24 19.14 -5.04 0.87
CA MET A 24 18.59 -3.71 1.17
C MET A 24 18.70 -3.49 2.68
N GLU A 25 19.91 -3.31 3.20
CA GLU A 25 20.19 -3.09 4.63
C GLU A 25 19.73 -1.70 5.13
N ASN A 26 18.64 -1.11 4.58
CA ASN A 26 18.23 0.20 5.07
C ASN A 26 16.76 0.61 4.87
N ARG A 27 16.17 0.36 3.69
CA ARG A 27 14.81 0.87 3.41
C ARG A 27 13.76 0.26 4.32
N ASP A 28 13.78 -1.05 4.51
CA ASP A 28 12.73 -1.76 5.23
C ASP A 28 12.73 -1.37 6.71
N GLU A 29 13.91 -1.21 7.30
CA GLU A 29 14.09 -0.69 8.66
C GLU A 29 13.55 0.74 8.79
N TYR A 30 13.90 1.65 7.86
CA TYR A 30 13.36 3.01 7.86
C TYR A 30 11.85 3.04 7.69
N LEU A 31 11.28 2.22 6.80
CA LEU A 31 9.84 2.14 6.61
C LEU A 31 9.12 1.66 7.86
N VAL A 32 9.71 0.74 8.61
CA VAL A 32 9.15 0.28 9.89
C VAL A 32 9.30 1.37 10.95
N ALA A 33 10.47 2.02 11.03
CA ALA A 33 10.74 3.08 12.00
C ALA A 33 9.86 4.33 11.81
N LEU A 34 9.46 4.65 10.58
CA LEU A 34 8.54 5.77 10.30
C LEU A 34 7.09 5.50 10.75
N ARG A 35 6.72 4.25 11.05
CA ARG A 35 5.34 3.91 11.35
C ARG A 35 4.93 4.44 12.73
N PRO A 36 3.81 5.16 12.81
CA PRO A 36 3.32 5.64 14.09
C PRO A 36 2.79 4.48 14.92
N ASP A 37 3.09 4.50 16.23
CA ASP A 37 2.49 3.58 17.17
C ASP A 37 0.97 3.77 17.25
N ILE A 38 0.26 2.65 17.36
CA ILE A 38 -1.19 2.61 17.53
C ILE A 38 -1.49 1.77 18.76
N PRO A 39 -1.79 2.40 19.92
CA PRO A 39 -2.03 1.69 21.19
C PRO A 39 -3.17 0.65 21.10
N SER A 40 -4.14 0.86 20.20
CA SER A 40 -5.25 -0.06 19.96
C SER A 40 -4.95 -1.18 18.97
N ALA A 41 -3.76 -1.21 18.36
CA ALA A 41 -3.33 -2.26 17.43
C ALA A 41 -2.52 -3.33 18.19
N LYS A 42 -3.10 -3.90 19.24
CA LYS A 42 -2.47 -5.03 19.96
C LYS A 42 -2.42 -6.23 19.03
N VAL A 43 -1.28 -6.89 19.02
CA VAL A 43 -1.06 -8.12 18.25
C VAL A 43 -0.85 -9.25 19.23
N ASN A 44 -1.71 -10.26 19.15
CA ASN A 44 -1.63 -11.44 19.99
C ASN A 44 -1.34 -12.66 19.09
N ASP A 45 -0.65 -13.66 19.63
CA ASP A 45 -0.26 -14.86 18.88
C ASP A 45 -1.45 -15.75 18.48
N THR A 46 -2.62 -15.52 19.09
CA THR A 46 -3.88 -16.19 18.74
C THR A 46 -4.58 -15.59 17.52
N MET A 47 -4.11 -14.45 16.99
CA MET A 47 -4.72 -13.77 15.84
C MET A 47 -4.34 -14.44 14.53
N SER A 48 -5.24 -14.40 13.55
CA SER A 48 -4.94 -14.87 12.20
C SER A 48 -3.83 -14.05 11.54
N ALA A 49 -3.07 -14.64 10.61
CA ALA A 49 -1.99 -13.94 9.91
C ALA A 49 -2.46 -12.64 9.23
N ASP A 50 -3.68 -12.63 8.69
CA ASP A 50 -4.29 -11.46 8.07
C ASP A 50 -4.58 -10.33 9.08
N GLU A 51 -5.04 -10.69 10.28
CA GLU A 51 -5.30 -9.71 11.34
C GLU A 51 -4.00 -9.16 11.92
N GLN A 52 -2.97 -10.00 12.05
CA GLN A 52 -1.64 -9.55 12.42
C GLN A 52 -1.09 -8.58 11.38
N PHE A 53 -1.19 -8.90 10.08
CA PHE A 53 -0.76 -8.01 8.99
C PHE A 53 -1.55 -6.69 8.98
N GLN A 54 -2.86 -6.77 9.23
CA GLN A 54 -3.70 -5.59 9.34
C GLN A 54 -3.22 -4.64 10.45
N ASN A 55 -2.94 -5.17 11.65
CA ASN A 55 -2.56 -4.36 12.81
C ASN A 55 -1.09 -3.91 12.78
N ARG A 56 -0.16 -4.76 12.32
CA ARG A 56 1.28 -4.45 12.25
C ARG A 56 1.65 -3.58 11.06
N THR A 57 0.92 -3.69 9.94
CA THR A 57 1.31 -3.09 8.67
C THR A 57 0.26 -2.13 8.15
N LEU A 58 -0.94 -2.61 7.83
CA LEU A 58 -1.94 -1.78 7.12
C LEU A 58 -2.39 -0.55 7.92
N ARG A 59 -2.72 -0.73 9.21
CA ARG A 59 -3.19 0.39 10.06
C ARG A 59 -2.10 1.43 10.30
N PRO A 60 -0.85 1.07 10.67
CA PRO A 60 0.24 2.04 10.81
C PRO A 60 0.58 2.75 9.50
N VAL A 61 0.66 2.03 8.37
CA VAL A 61 0.91 2.63 7.05
C VAL A 61 -0.19 3.60 6.66
N ALA A 62 -1.46 3.22 6.80
CA ALA A 62 -2.58 4.10 6.48
C ALA A 62 -2.64 5.34 7.40
N LYS A 63 -2.16 5.21 8.65
CA LYS A 63 -2.02 6.34 9.58
C LYS A 63 -0.88 7.28 9.18
N LEU A 64 0.27 6.73 8.81
CA LEU A 64 1.41 7.49 8.32
C LEU A 64 1.06 8.28 7.04
N GLN A 65 0.32 7.64 6.12
CA GLN A 65 -0.08 8.23 4.84
C GLN A 65 -1.33 9.11 4.92
N HIS A 66 -1.84 9.40 6.12
CA HIS A 66 -3.16 10.00 6.28
C HIS A 66 -3.34 11.31 5.50
N ASP A 67 -2.41 12.25 5.67
CA ASP A 67 -2.51 13.59 5.09
C ASP A 67 -2.42 13.51 3.56
N LEU A 68 -1.57 12.63 3.03
CA LEU A 68 -1.50 12.37 1.58
C LEU A 68 -2.82 11.79 1.05
N LEU A 69 -3.43 10.84 1.77
CA LEU A 69 -4.71 10.25 1.36
C LEU A 69 -5.83 11.30 1.32
N VAL A 70 -5.83 12.25 2.26
CA VAL A 70 -6.75 13.39 2.28
C VAL A 70 -6.57 14.26 1.03
N GLU A 71 -5.34 14.65 0.70
CA GLU A 71 -5.07 15.48 -0.49
C GLU A 71 -5.37 14.76 -1.80
N VAL A 72 -5.07 13.46 -1.88
CA VAL A 72 -5.44 12.61 -3.01
C VAL A 72 -6.96 12.57 -3.21
N PHE A 73 -7.72 12.51 -2.12
CA PHE A 73 -9.18 12.56 -2.18
C PHE A 73 -9.73 13.96 -2.52
N ARG A 74 -9.10 15.05 -2.05
CA ARG A 74 -9.45 16.42 -2.51
C ARG A 74 -9.28 16.56 -4.01
N ASN A 75 -8.17 16.05 -4.56
CA ASN A 75 -7.94 16.04 -6.00
C ASN A 75 -9.00 15.20 -6.74
N TYR A 76 -9.41 14.06 -6.17
CA TYR A 76 -10.52 13.28 -6.70
C TYR A 76 -11.81 14.10 -6.76
N ILE A 77 -12.20 14.77 -5.67
CA ILE A 77 -13.39 15.64 -5.63
C ILE A 77 -13.32 16.72 -6.74
N LYS A 78 -12.16 17.37 -6.90
CA LYS A 78 -11.94 18.40 -7.91
C LYS A 78 -12.14 17.88 -9.33
N LYS A 79 -11.58 16.70 -9.64
CA LYS A 79 -11.75 16.05 -10.96
C LYS A 79 -13.20 15.67 -11.24
N HIS A 80 -13.98 15.38 -10.21
CA HIS A 80 -15.40 15.05 -10.30
C HIS A 80 -16.30 16.29 -10.12
N LYS A 81 -15.85 17.44 -10.64
CA LYS A 81 -16.60 18.71 -10.71
C LYS A 81 -17.11 19.19 -9.35
N ASN A 82 -16.42 18.88 -8.26
CA ASN A 82 -16.75 19.39 -6.93
C ASN A 82 -18.15 18.99 -6.42
N VAL A 83 -18.76 17.94 -6.98
CA VAL A 83 -20.13 17.49 -6.63
C VAL A 83 -20.25 17.15 -5.14
N PHE A 84 -19.16 16.67 -4.54
CA PHE A 84 -19.08 16.33 -3.12
C PHE A 84 -19.57 17.43 -2.18
N TYR A 85 -19.25 18.70 -2.47
CA TYR A 85 -19.60 19.80 -1.57
C TYR A 85 -21.11 20.08 -1.51
N GLY A 86 -21.86 19.72 -2.54
CA GLY A 86 -23.32 19.86 -2.58
C GLY A 86 -24.09 18.69 -1.95
N LEU A 87 -23.38 17.65 -1.48
CA LEU A 87 -24.00 16.46 -0.88
C LEU A 87 -24.28 16.67 0.62
N THR A 88 -25.34 16.03 1.11
CA THR A 88 -25.61 15.88 2.54
C THR A 88 -24.57 14.98 3.22
N ALA A 89 -24.45 15.04 4.54
CA ALA A 89 -23.48 14.24 5.29
C ALA A 89 -23.54 12.74 4.96
N VAL A 90 -24.75 12.17 4.92
CA VAL A 90 -24.97 10.74 4.57
C VAL A 90 -24.49 10.45 3.14
N LYS A 91 -24.88 11.30 2.17
CA LYS A 91 -24.48 11.11 0.77
C LYS A 91 -22.98 11.31 0.55
N ARG A 92 -22.30 12.10 1.38
CA ARG A 92 -20.83 12.24 1.35
C ARG A 92 -20.14 10.95 1.79
N ILE A 93 -20.69 10.25 2.79
CA ILE A 93 -20.20 8.93 3.21
C ILE A 93 -20.37 7.93 2.05
N ASP A 94 -21.55 7.87 1.44
CA ASP A 94 -21.81 7.00 0.27
C ASP A 94 -20.88 7.33 -0.90
N TYR A 95 -20.59 8.62 -1.10
CA TYR A 95 -19.67 9.08 -2.13
C TYR A 95 -18.25 8.56 -1.89
N ILE A 96 -17.73 8.67 -0.65
CA ILE A 96 -16.41 8.13 -0.29
C ILE A 96 -16.39 6.62 -0.49
N GLU A 97 -17.43 5.91 -0.05
CA GLU A 97 -17.50 4.46 -0.19
C GLU A 97 -17.44 4.04 -1.66
N ASN A 98 -18.24 4.69 -2.52
CA ASN A 98 -18.25 4.42 -3.95
C ASN A 98 -16.91 4.76 -4.61
N ALA A 99 -16.30 5.89 -4.26
CA ALA A 99 -14.99 6.27 -4.80
C ALA A 99 -13.92 5.22 -4.44
N VAL A 100 -13.82 4.83 -3.18
CA VAL A 100 -12.78 3.89 -2.71
C VAL A 100 -13.01 2.46 -3.24
N ASN A 101 -14.26 2.00 -3.29
CA ASN A 101 -14.57 0.60 -3.61
C ASN A 101 -14.88 0.35 -5.09
N ARG A 102 -15.55 1.28 -5.78
CA ARG A 102 -16.10 1.06 -7.14
C ARG A 102 -15.26 1.72 -8.23
N ASP A 103 -14.60 2.85 -7.96
CA ASP A 103 -13.75 3.51 -8.93
C ASP A 103 -12.38 2.80 -9.03
N GLN A 104 -12.21 2.00 -10.07
CA GLN A 104 -10.99 1.21 -10.27
C GLN A 104 -9.72 2.06 -10.34
N LYS A 105 -9.77 3.24 -10.97
CA LYS A 105 -8.59 4.09 -11.17
C LYS A 105 -8.16 4.71 -9.85
N PHE A 106 -9.12 5.26 -9.11
CA PHE A 106 -8.87 5.83 -7.80
C PHE A 106 -8.40 4.75 -6.81
N ARG A 107 -9.09 3.61 -6.78
CA ARG A 107 -8.74 2.46 -5.94
C ARG A 107 -7.32 1.96 -6.20
N ASN A 108 -6.89 1.86 -7.45
CA ASN A 108 -5.52 1.45 -7.79
C ASN A 108 -4.48 2.48 -7.34
N SER A 109 -4.79 3.78 -7.44
CA SER A 109 -3.93 4.84 -6.90
C SER A 109 -3.74 4.69 -5.38
N LEU A 110 -4.83 4.46 -4.64
CA LEU A 110 -4.78 4.26 -3.19
C LEU A 110 -3.98 3.01 -2.80
N LYS A 111 -4.18 1.90 -3.52
CA LYS A 111 -3.40 0.67 -3.32
C LYS A 111 -1.91 0.92 -3.50
N GLY A 112 -1.52 1.64 -4.56
CA GLY A 112 -0.12 1.98 -4.82
C GLY A 112 0.53 2.78 -3.69
N ILE A 113 -0.18 3.78 -3.16
CA ILE A 113 0.30 4.60 -2.04
C ILE A 113 0.58 3.74 -0.79
N ILE A 114 -0.34 2.82 -0.46
CA ILE A 114 -0.18 1.96 0.71
C ILE A 114 0.91 0.90 0.48
N MET A 115 0.88 0.21 -0.67
CA MET A 115 1.85 -0.83 -1.01
C MET A 115 3.28 -0.29 -1.14
N GLY A 116 3.45 0.98 -1.53
CA GLY A 116 4.75 1.64 -1.60
C GLY A 116 5.48 1.73 -0.25
N MET A 117 4.75 1.56 0.86
CA MET A 117 5.27 1.57 2.23
C MET A 117 5.49 0.17 2.82
N PHE A 118 5.34 -0.88 2.02
CA PHE A 118 5.64 -2.25 2.44
C PHE A 118 7.14 -2.52 2.38
N THR A 119 7.59 -3.29 3.37
CA THR A 119 8.85 -4.04 3.31
C THR A 119 8.75 -5.17 2.29
N ILE A 120 9.89 -5.74 1.90
CA ILE A 120 9.90 -6.87 0.96
C ILE A 120 9.14 -8.07 1.55
N THR A 121 9.36 -8.38 2.83
CA THR A 121 8.68 -9.48 3.53
C THR A 121 7.16 -9.29 3.55
N GLU A 122 6.70 -8.07 3.84
CA GLU A 122 5.27 -7.74 3.82
C GLU A 122 4.66 -7.82 2.43
N TYR A 123 5.41 -7.40 1.40
CA TYR A 123 4.95 -7.51 0.03
C TYR A 123 4.83 -8.98 -0.41
N LEU A 124 5.80 -9.83 -0.05
CA LEU A 124 5.75 -11.27 -0.33
C LEU A 124 4.56 -11.94 0.37
N PHE A 125 4.28 -11.57 1.62
CA PHE A 125 3.06 -12.00 2.30
C PHE A 125 1.81 -11.48 1.56
N TYR A 126 1.79 -10.19 1.20
CA TYR A 126 0.66 -9.57 0.52
C TYR A 126 0.29 -10.28 -0.79
N ILE A 127 1.26 -10.63 -1.64
CA ILE A 127 0.96 -11.28 -2.93
C ILE A 127 0.38 -12.69 -2.76
N SER A 128 0.68 -13.39 -1.67
CA SER A 128 0.10 -14.71 -1.36
C SER A 128 -1.39 -14.66 -0.96
N ASN A 129 -1.87 -13.52 -0.43
CA ASN A 129 -3.27 -13.35 -0.01
C ASN A 129 -3.88 -11.99 -0.45
N SER A 130 -3.55 -11.55 -1.66
CA SER A 130 -3.81 -10.18 -2.11
C SER A 130 -5.30 -9.83 -2.17
N SER A 131 -6.19 -10.76 -2.47
CA SER A 131 -7.63 -10.51 -2.56
C SER A 131 -8.24 -10.09 -1.21
N ALA A 132 -7.98 -10.88 -0.16
CA ALA A 132 -8.48 -10.60 1.19
C ALA A 132 -7.85 -9.32 1.76
N LEU A 133 -6.53 -9.17 1.61
CA LEU A 133 -5.80 -8.00 2.11
C LEU A 133 -6.18 -6.70 1.39
N ASN A 134 -6.48 -6.76 0.09
CA ASN A 134 -6.99 -5.60 -0.64
C ASN A 134 -8.33 -5.10 -0.07
N LYS A 135 -9.24 -6.03 0.27
CA LYS A 135 -10.53 -5.68 0.86
C LYS A 135 -10.36 -5.01 2.23
N ARG A 136 -9.49 -5.57 3.08
CA ARG A 136 -9.12 -4.98 4.38
C ARG A 136 -8.48 -3.60 4.23
N MET A 137 -7.52 -3.47 3.31
CA MET A 137 -6.84 -2.21 3.02
C MET A 137 -7.81 -1.10 2.61
N MET A 138 -8.74 -1.40 1.69
CA MET A 138 -9.72 -0.40 1.24
C MET A 138 -10.72 -0.04 2.33
N ASN A 139 -11.11 -0.98 3.20
CA ASN A 139 -11.94 -0.67 4.37
C ASN A 139 -11.24 0.34 5.30
N ILE A 140 -9.96 0.12 5.60
CA ILE A 140 -9.17 1.03 6.47
C ILE A 140 -9.05 2.42 5.83
N VAL A 141 -8.73 2.49 4.54
CA VAL A 141 -8.62 3.78 3.84
C VAL A 141 -9.97 4.50 3.81
N ARG A 142 -11.07 3.80 3.52
CA ARG A 142 -12.42 4.35 3.56
C ARG A 142 -12.75 4.93 4.94
N GLU A 143 -12.54 4.14 6.00
CA GLU A 143 -12.81 4.57 7.38
C GLU A 143 -12.01 5.82 7.76
N ARG A 144 -10.74 5.90 7.35
CA ARG A 144 -9.90 7.09 7.58
C ARG A 144 -10.38 8.33 6.84
N LEU A 145 -10.90 8.17 5.62
CA LEU A 145 -11.48 9.29 4.89
C LEU A 145 -12.80 9.74 5.52
N ILE A 146 -13.66 8.79 5.92
CA ILE A 146 -14.92 9.09 6.61
C ILE A 146 -14.67 9.75 7.97
N SER A 147 -13.69 9.28 8.76
CA SER A 147 -13.35 9.88 10.06
C SER A 147 -12.86 11.32 9.92
N SER A 148 -12.38 11.69 8.73
CA SER A 148 -11.81 13.00 8.42
C SER A 148 -12.74 13.82 7.53
N ILE A 149 -14.03 13.47 7.48
CA ILE A 149 -14.99 14.06 6.54
C ILE A 149 -15.13 15.58 6.69
N GLN A 150 -14.96 16.10 7.90
CA GLN A 150 -14.99 17.53 8.22
C GLN A 150 -13.86 18.31 7.54
N VAL A 151 -12.74 17.65 7.22
CA VAL A 151 -11.59 18.26 6.54
C VAL A 151 -11.91 18.57 5.07
N PHE A 152 -12.92 17.91 4.48
CA PHE A 152 -13.35 18.10 3.09
C PHE A 152 -14.45 19.16 2.94
N GLU A 153 -14.53 20.12 3.85
CA GLU A 153 -15.39 21.28 3.65
C GLU A 153 -14.82 22.22 2.57
N ARG A 154 -15.72 23.01 1.96
CA ARG A 154 -15.30 24.00 0.96
C ARG A 154 -14.36 24.98 1.66
N PRO A 155 -13.24 25.39 1.03
CA PRO A 155 -12.50 26.53 1.52
C PRO A 155 -13.50 27.69 1.62
N THR A 156 -13.70 28.23 2.82
CA THR A 156 -14.27 29.56 2.94
C THR A 156 -13.37 30.46 2.12
N ILE A 157 -13.94 31.13 1.13
CA ILE A 157 -13.22 32.17 0.40
C ILE A 157 -12.91 33.22 1.47
N ASP A 158 -11.67 33.27 1.94
CA ASP A 158 -11.20 34.42 2.69
C ASP A 158 -11.29 35.60 1.71
N LEU A 159 -12.27 36.46 1.97
CA LEU A 159 -12.53 37.71 1.25
C LEU A 159 -11.42 38.72 1.50
#